data_AF-A0A8J7TVL6-F1
#
_entry.id   AF-A0A8J7TVL6-F1
#
_cell.length_a   1.000
_cell.length_b   1.000
_cell.length_c   1.000
_cell.angle_alpha   90.00
_cell.angle_beta   90.00
_cell.angle_gamma   90.00
#
_symmetry.space_group_name_H-M   'P 1'
#
loop_
_entity.id
_entity.type
_entity.pdbx_description
1 polymer ?
#
loop_
_entity_poly.entity_id
_entity_poly.type
_entity_poly.pdbx_seq_one_letter_code
_entity_poly.pdbx_strand_id
1 'polypeptide(L)'
;MAKTEPDTRNDRRKALDEQIAAEPPLPPPDLAAGARPRPVEEHLARARRPVAVLGVVENGLVRPLDPQVKLPERARVIIVTSDQVT
;
A
#
# COMPACT_ATOMS: atom_id res chain seq x y z
N MET A 1 -7.74 5.15 -23.86
CA MET A 1 -7.53 3.69 -23.89
C MET A 1 -6.28 3.40 -23.07
N ALA A 2 -6.38 2.60 -22.00
CA ALA A 2 -5.25 2.36 -21.10
C ALA A 2 -4.21 1.48 -21.83
N LYS A 3 -2.96 1.97 -21.88
CA LYS A 3 -1.86 1.28 -22.52
C LYS A 3 -1.39 0.18 -21.57
N THR A 4 -1.64 -1.08 -21.90
CA THR A 4 -1.12 -2.22 -21.13
C THR A 4 0.38 -2.31 -21.39
N GLU A 5 1.19 -1.96 -20.40
CA GLU A 5 2.64 -2.13 -20.51
C GLU A 5 3.00 -3.63 -20.46
N PRO A 6 4.02 -4.06 -21.21
CA PRO A 6 4.45 -5.44 -21.21
C PRO A 6 5.02 -5.82 -19.84
N ASP A 7 4.62 -6.99 -19.35
CA ASP A 7 5.09 -7.49 -18.05
C ASP A 7 6.56 -7.93 -18.12
N THR A 8 7.42 -7.06 -17.58
CA THR A 8 8.88 -7.23 -17.51
C THR A 8 9.35 -8.11 -16.35
N ARG A 9 8.43 -8.66 -15.53
CA ARG A 9 8.80 -9.58 -14.45
C ARG A 9 9.32 -10.91 -15.01
N ASN A 10 10.27 -11.51 -14.31
CA ASN A 10 10.82 -12.83 -14.67
C ASN A 10 9.81 -13.97 -14.41
N ASP A 11 10.03 -15.12 -15.04
CA ASP A 11 9.11 -16.26 -15.00
C ASP A 11 8.91 -16.82 -13.60
N ARG A 12 9.97 -16.81 -12.77
CA ARG A 12 9.88 -17.23 -11.37
C ARG A 12 8.89 -16.37 -10.59
N ARG A 13 8.92 -15.05 -10.79
CA ARG A 13 8.02 -14.12 -10.10
C ARG A 13 6.60 -14.23 -10.61
N LYS A 14 6.42 -14.45 -11.92
CA LYS A 14 5.10 -14.72 -12.51
C LYS A 14 4.46 -15.98 -11.92
N ALA A 15 5.22 -17.08 -11.85
CA ALA A 15 4.74 -18.33 -11.26
C ALA A 15 4.37 -18.19 -9.78
N LEU A 16 5.14 -17.42 -9.02
CA LEU A 16 4.82 -17.13 -7.61
C LEU A 16 3.55 -16.29 -7.48
N ASP A 17 3.40 -15.25 -8.29
CA ASP A 17 2.21 -14.39 -8.27
C ASP A 17 0.95 -15.19 -8.65
N GLU A 18 1.04 -16.08 -9.64
CA GLU A 18 -0.05 -17.01 -10.01
C GLU A 18 -0.41 -17.96 -8.87
N GLN A 19 0.60 -18.52 -8.17
CA GLN A 19 0.39 -19.36 -7.00
C GLN A 19 -0.36 -18.58 -5.90
N ILE A 20 0.09 -17.37 -5.56
CA ILE A 20 -0.55 -16.52 -4.54
C ILE A 20 -1.98 -16.15 -4.95
N ALA A 21 -2.20 -15.83 -6.23
CA ALA A 21 -3.53 -15.50 -6.73
C ALA A 21 -4.50 -16.69 -6.68
N ALA A 22 -3.98 -17.92 -6.71
CA ALA A 22 -4.76 -19.14 -6.55
C ALA A 22 -5.03 -19.49 -5.07
N GLU A 23 -4.40 -18.81 -4.10
CA GLU A 23 -4.62 -19.07 -2.68
C GLU A 23 -6.01 -18.59 -2.23
N PRO A 24 -6.71 -19.36 -1.38
CA PRO A 24 -7.95 -18.92 -0.78
C PRO A 24 -7.76 -17.64 0.06
N PRO A 25 -8.75 -16.73 0.09
CA PRO A 25 -8.69 -15.55 0.96
C PRO A 25 -8.54 -15.95 2.42
N LEU A 26 -7.64 -15.27 3.13
CA LEU A 26 -7.50 -15.45 4.57
C LEU A 26 -8.71 -14.87 5.30
N PRO A 27 -9.14 -15.49 6.42
CA PRO A 27 -10.16 -14.90 7.26
C PRO A 27 -9.67 -13.57 7.84
N PRO A 28 -10.58 -12.61 8.12
CA PRO A 28 -10.23 -11.42 8.87
C PRO A 28 -9.58 -11.79 10.21
N PRO A 29 -8.57 -11.03 10.67
CA PRO A 29 -7.94 -11.30 11.95
C PRO A 29 -8.91 -11.07 13.11
N ASP A 30 -8.83 -11.92 14.13
CA ASP A 30 -9.60 -11.75 15.35
C ASP A 30 -9.13 -10.49 16.10
N LEU A 31 -10.09 -9.61 16.39
CA LEU A 31 -9.84 -8.41 17.19
C LEU A 31 -10.27 -8.67 18.63
N ALA A 32 -9.43 -8.26 19.58
CA ALA A 32 -9.79 -8.30 21.01
C ALA A 32 -11.07 -7.51 21.28
N ALA A 33 -11.88 -7.96 22.24
CA ALA A 33 -13.09 -7.28 22.65
C ALA A 33 -12.78 -5.82 23.06
N GLY A 34 -13.43 -4.85 22.42
CA GLY A 34 -13.19 -3.43 22.65
C GLY A 34 -12.01 -2.83 21.88
N ALA A 35 -11.45 -3.54 20.89
CA ALA A 35 -10.49 -2.98 19.96
C ALA A 35 -11.03 -1.68 19.35
N ARG A 36 -10.32 -0.58 19.58
CA ARG A 36 -10.66 0.72 19.01
C ARG A 36 -9.92 0.90 17.69
N PRO A 37 -10.58 1.44 16.65
CA PRO A 37 -9.88 1.92 15.46
C PRO A 37 -8.80 2.91 15.88
N ARG A 38 -7.60 2.75 15.32
CA ARG A 38 -6.49 3.68 15.55
C ARG A 38 -6.06 4.30 14.23
N PRO A 39 -5.63 5.57 14.22
CA PRO A 39 -4.98 6.15 13.07
C PRO A 39 -3.76 5.31 12.68
N VAL A 40 -3.55 5.11 11.38
CA VAL A 40 -2.43 4.33 10.85
C VAL A 40 -1.09 4.93 11.28
N GLU A 41 -1.06 6.25 11.44
CA GLU A 41 0.07 7.04 11.93
C GLU A 41 0.57 6.58 13.30
N GLU A 42 -0.33 6.14 14.20
CA GLU A 42 0.07 5.57 15.50
C GLU A 42 0.81 4.23 15.35
N HIS A 43 0.50 3.46 14.30
CA HIS A 43 1.21 2.22 13.97
C HIS A 43 2.56 2.50 13.30
N LEU A 44 2.60 3.52 12.43
CA LEU A 44 3.82 3.95 11.74
C LEU A 44 4.82 4.64 12.67
N ALA A 45 4.37 5.28 13.75
CA ALA A 45 5.24 5.95 14.72
C ALA A 45 6.27 5.00 15.35
N ARG A 46 5.95 3.71 15.49
CA ARG A 46 6.90 2.66 15.95
C ARG A 46 7.74 2.06 14.82
N ALA A 47 7.30 2.15 13.58
CA ALA A 47 7.93 1.55 12.42
C ALA A 47 8.22 2.60 11.35
N ARG A 48 9.39 3.23 11.49
CA ARG A 48 10.13 3.99 10.46
C ARG A 48 9.61 5.37 10.09
N ARG A 49 10.59 6.24 9.82
CA ARG A 49 10.37 7.51 9.13
C ARG A 49 9.87 7.19 7.71
N PRO A 50 8.72 7.73 7.29
CA PRO A 50 8.26 7.56 5.92
C PRO A 50 9.33 8.13 4.97
N VAL A 51 9.68 7.37 3.94
CA VAL A 51 10.76 7.72 3.00
C VAL A 51 10.22 8.57 1.86
N ALA A 52 9.02 8.23 1.38
CA ALA A 52 8.34 8.98 0.32
C ALA A 52 6.84 8.71 0.29
N VAL A 53 6.08 9.62 -0.30
CA VAL A 53 4.69 9.44 -0.69
C VAL A 53 4.65 9.08 -2.17
N LEU A 54 4.08 7.92 -2.50
CA LEU A 54 4.05 7.37 -3.87
C LEU A 54 2.90 7.93 -4.70
N GLY A 55 1.77 8.27 -4.07
CA GLY A 55 0.59 8.75 -4.78
C GLY A 55 -0.59 9.08 -3.86
N VAL A 56 -1.58 9.79 -4.43
CA VAL A 56 -2.84 10.17 -3.77
C VAL A 56 -3.96 9.29 -4.30
N VAL A 57 -4.87 8.89 -3.42
CA VAL A 57 -6.08 8.18 -3.77
C VAL A 57 -7.23 9.17 -3.85
N GLU A 58 -7.75 9.38 -5.06
CA GLU A 58 -8.89 10.24 -5.34
C GLU A 58 -9.98 9.43 -6.04
N ASN A 59 -11.19 9.43 -5.47
CA ASN A 59 -12.35 8.70 -6.02
C ASN A 59 -12.06 7.21 -6.30
N GLY A 60 -11.21 6.58 -5.49
CA GLY A 60 -10.82 5.17 -5.64
C GLY A 60 -9.73 4.92 -6.69
N LEU A 61 -9.19 5.96 -7.33
CA LEU A 61 -8.07 5.86 -8.26
C LEU A 61 -6.78 6.37 -7.62
N VAL A 62 -5.67 5.66 -7.86
CA VAL A 62 -4.34 6.07 -7.42
C VAL A 62 -3.72 6.96 -8.49
N ARG A 63 -3.32 8.18 -8.12
CA ARG A 63 -2.60 9.11 -8.98
C ARG A 63 -1.18 9.34 -8.45
N PRO A 64 -0.15 9.32 -9.32
CA PRO A 64 1.20 9.71 -8.93
C PRO A 64 1.20 11.11 -8.31
N LEU A 65 1.97 11.31 -7.25
CA LEU A 65 2.03 12.59 -6.54
C LEU A 65 2.84 13.60 -7.37
N ASP A 66 2.20 14.67 -7.82
CA ASP A 66 2.89 15.84 -8.36
C ASP A 66 3.65 16.55 -7.21
N PRO A 67 4.94 16.92 -7.35
CA PRO A 67 5.70 17.62 -6.32
C PRO A 67 5.07 18.94 -5.84
N GLN A 68 4.23 19.58 -6.66
CA GLN A 68 3.54 20.83 -6.33
C GLN A 68 2.14 20.62 -5.72
N VAL A 69 1.68 19.36 -5.61
CA VAL A 69 0.35 19.07 -5.05
C VAL A 69 0.33 19.38 -3.56
N LYS A 70 -0.64 20.21 -3.16
CA LYS A 70 -1.03 20.38 -1.77
C LYS A 70 -2.03 19.30 -1.42
N LEU A 71 -1.67 18.44 -0.46
CA LEU A 71 -2.57 17.41 0.04
C LEU A 71 -3.68 18.07 0.87
N PRO A 72 -4.97 17.86 0.53
CA PRO A 72 -6.06 18.28 1.41
C PRO A 72 -6.02 17.53 2.74
N GLU A 73 -6.60 18.12 3.78
CA GLU A 73 -6.55 17.64 5.18
C GLU A 73 -7.06 16.19 5.36
N ARG A 74 -7.82 15.65 4.39
CA ARG A 74 -8.37 14.29 4.40
C ARG A 74 -7.96 13.45 3.19
N ALA A 75 -6.83 13.78 2.55
CA ALA A 75 -6.30 12.96 1.47
C ALA A 75 -5.92 11.56 1.97
N ARG A 76 -6.24 10.54 1.16
CA ARG A 76 -5.71 9.19 1.32
C ARG A 76 -4.47 9.07 0.45
N VAL A 77 -3.36 8.59 1.00
CA VAL A 77 -2.08 8.50 0.28
C VAL A 77 -1.44 7.13 0.44
N ILE A 78 -0.61 6.74 -0.54
CA ILE A 78 0.24 5.55 -0.47
C ILE A 78 1.64 5.99 -0.06
N ILE A 79 2.20 5.36 0.98
CA ILE A 79 3.51 5.70 1.56
C ILE A 79 4.46 4.51 1.42
N VAL A 80 5.72 4.80 1.08
CA VAL A 80 6.81 3.81 1.06
C VAL A 80 7.65 3.97 2.32
N THR A 81 7.95 2.86 2.99
CA THR A 81 8.80 2.82 4.20
C THR A 81 10.03 1.94 3.93
N SER A 82 11.17 2.26 4.56
CA SER A 82 12.39 1.45 4.43
C SER A 82 12.39 0.28 5.40
N ASP A 83 12.58 -0.95 4.92
CA ASP A 83 12.87 -2.09 5.78
C ASP A 83 14.23 -1.93 6.48
N GLN A 84 14.21 -1.63 7.78
CA GLN A 84 15.34 -1.96 8.66
C GLN A 84 15.16 -3.44 9.02
N VAL A 85 15.85 -4.30 8.27
CA VAL A 85 16.04 -5.71 8.61
C VAL A 85 17.15 -5.75 9.66
N THR A 86 16.79 -6.10 10.91
CA THR A 86 17.74 -6.41 11.99
C THR A 86 17.72 -7.90 12.25
#